data_AF-A0A920CPJ9-F1
#
_entry.id   AF-A0A920CPJ9-F1
#
_cell.length_a   1.000
_cell.length_b   1.000
_cell.length_c   1.000
_cell.angle_alpha   90.00
_cell.angle_beta   90.00
_cell.angle_gamma   90.00
#
_symmetry.space_group_name_H-M   'P 1'
#
loop_
_entity.id
_entity.type
_entity.pdbx_description
1 polymer ?
#
loop_
_entity_poly.entity_id
_entity_poly.type
_entity_poly.pdbx_seq_one_letter_code
_entity_poly.pdbx_strand_id
1 'polypeptide(L)'
;MIKKGFLTLMVLLSVLGLCACSAKVNGNKGKNSSAANDEAITEGIASSVSDLNGTALNVSLEEKRIIQDQSFNVELGDWGNVKFISYEPDHSIDFEDVSFFLAKEDMVIYSFPYYYENNSTENYAGIFDSVAAVGFYDVNNDNIKDVIVIINYVTGAGPQGMTPRPRARIFLADNQKFNQKFNLATDLIDDITNNIEEKDLTIAAICEYLKSK
;
A
#
# COMPACT_ATOMS: atom_id res chain seq x y z
N MET A 1 -20.27 -61.33 -31.31
CA MET A 1 -21.75 -61.27 -31.18
C MET A 1 -22.13 -61.59 -29.74
N ILE A 2 -23.16 -60.90 -29.20
CA ILE A 2 -23.75 -61.00 -27.83
C ILE A 2 -22.99 -60.15 -26.78
N LYS A 3 -23.38 -58.90 -26.48
CA LYS A 3 -24.50 -58.33 -25.67
C LYS A 3 -24.23 -58.28 -24.14
N LYS A 4 -24.35 -57.07 -23.58
CA LYS A 4 -24.90 -56.64 -22.26
C LYS A 4 -24.46 -55.16 -22.08
N GLY A 5 -25.26 -54.12 -21.86
CA GLY A 5 -26.67 -53.97 -21.48
C GLY A 5 -26.75 -53.03 -20.26
N PHE A 6 -27.52 -51.93 -20.38
CA PHE A 6 -28.12 -51.12 -19.28
C PHE A 6 -27.14 -50.26 -18.44
N LEU A 7 -27.45 -49.07 -17.90
CA LEU A 7 -28.70 -48.42 -17.47
C LEU A 7 -28.44 -46.91 -17.22
N THR A 8 -29.37 -46.04 -17.62
CA THR A 8 -29.49 -44.61 -17.25
C THR A 8 -29.93 -44.42 -15.80
N LEU A 9 -29.41 -43.39 -15.10
CA LEU A 9 -30.02 -42.86 -13.88
C LEU A 9 -29.97 -41.32 -13.83
N MET A 10 -31.14 -40.70 -13.95
CA MET A 10 -31.40 -39.31 -13.55
C MET A 10 -31.51 -39.24 -12.02
N VAL A 11 -30.97 -38.19 -11.41
CA VAL A 11 -31.45 -37.70 -10.10
C VAL A 11 -31.57 -36.17 -10.16
N LEU A 12 -32.82 -35.69 -10.12
CA LEU A 12 -33.20 -34.34 -9.73
C LEU A 12 -33.41 -34.35 -8.21
N LEU A 13 -32.93 -33.32 -7.50
CA LEU A 13 -33.55 -32.91 -6.24
C LEU A 13 -33.46 -31.39 -6.05
N SER A 14 -34.64 -30.78 -6.05
CA SER A 14 -34.95 -29.38 -5.76
C SER A 14 -35.03 -29.12 -4.26
N VAL A 15 -34.54 -27.96 -3.79
CA VAL A 15 -34.99 -27.38 -2.51
C VAL A 15 -35.28 -25.89 -2.72
N LEU A 16 -36.56 -25.54 -2.58
CA LEU A 16 -37.03 -24.16 -2.40
C LEU A 16 -36.78 -23.74 -0.95
N GLY A 17 -36.40 -22.48 -0.75
CA GLY A 17 -36.42 -21.80 0.54
C GLY A 17 -36.80 -20.34 0.36
N LEU A 18 -38.10 -20.04 0.39
CA LEU A 18 -38.59 -18.69 0.67
C LEU A 18 -38.47 -18.45 2.18
N CYS A 19 -37.94 -17.30 2.59
CA CYS A 19 -38.27 -16.72 3.88
C CYS A 19 -38.56 -15.23 3.68
N ALA A 20 -39.84 -14.89 3.81
CA ALA A 20 -40.34 -13.54 3.90
C ALA A 20 -40.50 -13.20 5.39
N CYS A 21 -39.95 -12.06 5.83
CA CYS A 21 -40.35 -11.41 7.06
C CYS A 21 -40.96 -10.05 6.72
N SER A 22 -42.27 -9.95 6.98
CA SER A 22 -43.05 -8.72 6.96
C SER A 22 -42.79 -7.91 8.23
N ALA A 23 -42.71 -6.58 8.11
CA ALA A 23 -42.97 -5.67 9.22
C ALA A 23 -43.79 -4.47 8.70
N LYS A 24 -45.00 -4.31 9.24
CA LYS A 24 -45.77 -3.06 9.19
C LYS A 24 -46.65 -2.99 10.43
N VAL A 25 -46.65 -1.85 11.11
CA VAL A 25 -47.85 -1.07 11.52
C VAL A 25 -47.45 0.19 12.31
N ASN A 26 -47.97 1.33 11.82
CA ASN A 26 -48.39 2.62 12.45
C ASN A 26 -47.43 3.38 13.40
N GLY A 27 -47.23 4.70 13.35
CA GLY A 27 -47.91 5.81 12.68
C GLY A 27 -48.41 6.85 13.71
N ASN A 28 -47.88 8.08 13.75
CA ASN A 28 -48.67 9.30 14.01
C ASN A 28 -47.93 10.63 13.71
N LYS A 29 -48.76 11.64 13.38
CA LYS A 29 -48.55 13.03 12.93
C LYS A 29 -47.68 13.95 13.80
N GLY A 30 -47.08 14.96 13.16
CA GLY A 30 -46.70 16.27 13.75
C GLY A 30 -46.17 17.24 12.68
N LYS A 31 -46.50 18.54 12.76
CA LYS A 31 -46.44 19.56 11.69
C LYS A 31 -45.18 20.45 11.70
N ASN A 32 -44.91 21.08 10.54
CA ASN A 32 -44.27 22.40 10.28
C ASN A 32 -42.77 22.52 10.64
N SER A 33 -41.87 23.22 9.93
CA SER A 33 -41.90 24.22 8.84
C SER A 33 -40.45 24.52 8.40
N SER A 34 -40.23 24.91 7.12
CA SER A 34 -39.16 25.78 6.54
C SER A 34 -37.68 25.60 6.99
N ALA A 35 -36.64 25.60 6.17
CA ALA A 35 -36.36 26.14 4.84
C ALA A 35 -35.10 25.46 4.27
N ALA A 36 -34.85 25.65 2.97
CA ALA A 36 -33.61 25.32 2.27
C ALA A 36 -32.36 25.90 3.01
N ASN A 37 -31.15 25.35 2.87
CA ASN A 37 -30.25 25.52 1.71
C ASN A 37 -29.10 24.48 1.72
N ASP A 38 -28.53 24.28 0.52
CA ASP A 38 -27.48 23.34 0.10
C ASP A 38 -26.05 23.52 0.66
N GLU A 39 -25.22 22.51 0.33
CA GLU A 39 -23.74 22.45 0.26
C GLU A 39 -22.97 22.24 1.59
N ALA A 40 -22.00 21.34 1.72
CA ALA A 40 -21.37 20.36 0.83
C ALA A 40 -20.76 19.25 1.72
N ILE A 41 -20.93 17.98 1.36
CA ILE A 41 -20.24 16.87 2.03
C ILE A 41 -18.84 16.78 1.43
N THR A 42 -17.86 17.31 2.16
CA THR A 42 -16.43 17.03 1.91
C THR A 42 -15.95 16.20 3.08
N GLU A 43 -16.19 14.89 3.03
CA GLU A 43 -15.59 13.94 3.97
C GLU A 43 -14.58 13.07 3.24
N GLY A 44 -13.41 12.99 3.86
CA GLY A 44 -12.18 12.45 3.32
C GLY A 44 -12.26 10.99 2.90
N ILE A 45 -11.59 10.71 1.79
CA ILE A 45 -11.27 9.37 1.31
C ILE A 45 -10.05 8.86 2.09
N ALA A 46 -10.14 8.80 3.42
CA ALA A 46 -9.02 8.39 4.29
C ALA A 46 -9.30 7.12 5.11
N SER A 47 -10.44 6.45 4.91
CA SER A 47 -10.90 5.39 5.82
C SER A 47 -11.22 4.04 5.15
N SER A 48 -10.72 3.75 3.95
CA SER A 48 -11.10 2.48 3.28
C SER A 48 -10.05 1.92 2.34
N VAL A 49 -8.78 1.83 2.74
CA VAL A 49 -7.80 1.07 1.96
C VAL A 49 -6.83 0.29 2.86
N SER A 50 -7.36 -0.61 3.69
CA SER A 50 -6.56 -1.66 4.33
C SER A 50 -6.81 -3.05 3.76
N ASP A 51 -7.84 -3.25 2.91
CA ASP A 51 -8.34 -4.60 2.57
C ASP A 51 -8.70 -4.80 1.09
N LEU A 52 -7.95 -4.22 0.15
CA LEU A 52 -8.15 -4.50 -1.29
C LEU A 52 -6.94 -5.19 -1.89
N ASN A 53 -6.99 -6.51 -1.78
CA ASN A 53 -6.04 -7.44 -2.33
C ASN A 53 -6.31 -7.66 -3.83
N GLY A 54 -5.42 -7.18 -4.70
CA GLY A 54 -5.33 -7.58 -6.12
C GLY A 54 -6.37 -7.01 -7.09
N THR A 55 -7.19 -6.03 -6.68
CA THR A 55 -8.05 -5.29 -7.63
C THR A 55 -7.30 -4.06 -8.10
N ALA A 56 -7.32 -3.77 -9.41
CA ALA A 56 -6.79 -2.52 -9.94
C ALA A 56 -7.38 -1.36 -9.12
N LEU A 57 -6.50 -0.56 -8.52
CA LEU A 57 -6.92 0.61 -7.78
C LEU A 57 -7.29 1.67 -8.82
N ASN A 58 -8.44 2.34 -8.65
CA ASN A 58 -8.80 3.51 -9.46
C ASN A 58 -7.98 4.74 -9.02
N VAL A 59 -6.66 4.57 -8.93
CA VAL A 59 -5.69 5.61 -8.57
C VAL A 59 -5.01 6.02 -9.86
N SER A 60 -5.38 7.21 -10.36
CA SER A 60 -4.68 7.86 -11.45
C SER A 60 -3.54 8.69 -10.86
N LEU A 61 -2.30 8.32 -11.15
CA LEU A 61 -1.13 9.07 -10.69
C LEU A 61 -0.86 10.27 -11.62
N GLU A 62 -0.49 11.41 -11.04
CA GLU A 62 -0.04 12.56 -11.81
C GLU A 62 1.41 12.33 -12.24
N GLU A 63 1.68 12.25 -13.55
CA GLU A 63 3.01 11.93 -14.10
C GLU A 63 4.13 12.83 -13.54
N LYS A 64 3.83 14.10 -13.26
CA LYS A 64 4.79 15.07 -12.70
C LYS A 64 5.25 14.75 -11.27
N ARG A 65 4.48 13.96 -10.51
CA ARG A 65 4.80 13.53 -9.14
C ARG A 65 5.52 12.18 -9.13
N ILE A 66 5.70 11.53 -10.28
CA ILE A 66 6.48 10.29 -10.36
C ILE A 66 7.97 10.64 -10.35
N ILE A 67 8.71 10.08 -9.38
CA ILE A 67 10.17 10.20 -9.30
C ILE A 67 10.77 9.22 -10.30
N GLN A 68 10.96 9.66 -11.55
CA GLN A 68 11.31 8.79 -12.68
C GLN A 68 12.64 8.04 -12.45
N ASP A 69 13.65 8.73 -11.91
CA ASP A 69 14.97 8.12 -11.63
C ASP A 69 14.95 7.11 -10.47
N GLN A 70 13.83 7.03 -9.73
CA GLN A 70 13.59 6.08 -8.64
C GLN A 70 12.32 5.25 -8.87
N SER A 71 11.97 5.05 -10.13
CA SER A 71 10.85 4.21 -10.57
C SER A 71 11.34 3.22 -11.61
N PHE A 72 11.12 1.92 -11.39
CA PHE A 72 11.83 0.86 -12.09
C PHE A 72 10.88 -0.22 -12.57
N ASN A 73 11.12 -0.71 -13.80
CA ASN A 73 10.57 -1.99 -14.23
C ASN A 73 11.34 -3.11 -13.52
N VAL A 74 10.62 -3.98 -12.83
CA VAL A 74 11.18 -5.02 -11.97
C VAL A 74 10.32 -6.29 -12.01
N GLU A 75 10.99 -7.44 -11.91
CA GLU A 75 10.33 -8.72 -11.67
C GLU A 75 10.29 -9.02 -10.17
N LEU A 76 9.08 -9.06 -9.59
CA LEU A 76 8.83 -9.25 -8.16
C LEU A 76 7.95 -10.47 -7.90
N GLY A 77 8.56 -11.62 -7.64
CA GLY A 77 7.86 -12.84 -7.22
C GLY A 77 6.60 -13.13 -8.06
N ASP A 78 5.50 -13.39 -7.37
CA ASP A 78 4.21 -13.69 -8.00
C ASP A 78 3.50 -12.45 -8.58
N TRP A 79 4.02 -11.23 -8.38
CA TRP A 79 3.57 -10.03 -9.11
C TRP A 79 4.02 -10.08 -10.57
N GLY A 80 5.10 -10.80 -10.87
CA GLY A 80 5.73 -10.85 -12.18
C GLY A 80 6.38 -9.52 -12.56
N ASN A 81 6.34 -9.17 -13.85
CA ASN A 81 6.86 -7.90 -14.34
C ASN A 81 5.90 -6.76 -14.00
N VAL A 82 6.38 -5.81 -13.21
CA VAL A 82 5.67 -4.61 -12.74
C VAL A 82 6.57 -3.40 -12.81
N LYS A 83 5.99 -2.20 -12.80
CA LYS A 83 6.71 -0.95 -12.54
C LYS A 83 6.55 -0.62 -11.05
N PHE A 84 7.65 -0.57 -10.32
CA PHE A 84 7.70 0.08 -9.00
C PHE A 84 7.74 1.59 -9.22
N ILE A 85 6.87 2.32 -8.53
CA ILE A 85 6.74 3.77 -8.67
C ILE A 85 7.00 4.42 -7.31
N SER A 86 8.00 5.30 -7.26
CA SER A 86 8.14 6.27 -6.18
C SER A 86 7.37 7.54 -6.54
N TYR A 87 6.52 8.01 -5.64
CA TYR A 87 5.57 9.09 -5.90
C TYR A 87 5.71 10.19 -4.86
N GLU A 88 6.08 11.39 -5.31
CA GLU A 88 6.30 12.57 -4.48
C GLU A 88 5.04 12.96 -3.71
N PRO A 89 5.18 13.52 -2.49
CA PRO A 89 4.07 14.15 -1.80
C PRO A 89 3.55 15.38 -2.58
N ASP A 90 2.31 15.75 -2.29
CA ASP A 90 1.69 16.98 -2.71
C ASP A 90 2.27 18.09 -1.84
N HIS A 91 3.11 18.94 -2.43
CA HIS A 91 3.73 20.05 -1.72
C HIS A 91 2.74 21.11 -1.21
N SER A 92 1.43 21.00 -1.52
CA SER A 92 0.38 21.80 -0.90
C SER A 92 -0.15 21.23 0.42
N ILE A 93 0.20 19.98 0.76
CA ILE A 93 -0.15 19.30 2.00
C ILE A 93 1.07 19.27 2.90
N ASP A 94 0.97 19.95 4.05
CA ASP A 94 2.06 19.97 5.03
C ASP A 94 2.39 18.55 5.50
N PHE A 95 3.68 18.22 5.48
CA PHE A 95 4.23 16.94 5.94
C PHE A 95 3.67 15.70 5.23
N GLU A 96 3.02 15.82 4.05
CA GLU A 96 2.69 14.61 3.28
C GLU A 96 3.99 13.86 2.94
N ASP A 97 3.91 12.55 3.06
CA ASP A 97 5.03 11.65 2.89
C ASP A 97 5.06 11.01 1.49
N VAL A 98 6.23 10.52 1.08
CA VAL A 98 6.40 9.79 -0.18
C VAL A 98 5.60 8.48 -0.15
N SER A 99 4.91 8.22 -1.25
CA SER A 99 4.12 7.01 -1.49
C SER A 99 4.78 6.10 -2.52
N PHE A 100 4.47 4.80 -2.44
CA PHE A 100 4.99 3.80 -3.39
C PHE A 100 3.88 2.93 -3.95
N PHE A 101 4.01 2.56 -5.22
CA PHE A 101 3.01 1.77 -5.93
C PHE A 101 3.65 0.69 -6.79
N LEU A 102 2.88 -0.37 -7.09
CA LEU A 102 3.14 -1.23 -8.23
C LEU A 102 2.11 -0.94 -9.33
N ALA A 103 2.59 -0.86 -10.56
CA ALA A 103 1.75 -0.70 -11.73
C ALA A 103 2.01 -1.77 -12.80
N LYS A 104 0.95 -2.11 -13.55
CA LYS A 104 1.00 -2.89 -14.80
C LYS A 104 0.25 -2.14 -15.87
N GLU A 105 0.87 -1.99 -17.04
CA GLU A 105 0.24 -1.30 -18.19
C GLU A 105 -0.33 0.06 -17.76
N ASP A 106 0.46 0.82 -16.99
CA ASP A 106 0.14 2.13 -16.42
C ASP A 106 -1.06 2.17 -15.44
N MET A 107 -1.61 1.01 -15.07
CA MET A 107 -2.62 0.88 -14.03
C MET A 107 -1.98 0.53 -12.70
N VAL A 108 -2.28 1.30 -11.65
CA VAL A 108 -1.87 0.97 -10.27
C VAL A 108 -2.62 -0.27 -9.82
N ILE A 109 -1.88 -1.31 -9.43
CA ILE A 109 -2.41 -2.59 -8.95
C ILE A 109 -2.13 -2.83 -7.46
N TYR A 110 -1.25 -2.02 -6.87
CA TYR A 110 -0.90 -2.11 -5.46
C TYR A 110 -0.39 -0.78 -4.92
N SER A 111 -0.77 -0.46 -3.68
CA SER A 111 -0.21 0.63 -2.88
C SER A 111 0.53 0.03 -1.71
N PHE A 112 1.78 0.44 -1.51
CA PHE A 112 2.54 0.04 -0.32
C PHE A 112 1.95 0.70 0.93
N PRO A 113 2.10 0.06 2.11
CA PRO A 113 1.66 0.66 3.36
C PRO A 113 2.43 1.95 3.65
N TYR A 114 1.75 2.93 4.23
CA TYR A 114 2.38 4.15 4.72
C TYR A 114 3.25 3.87 5.95
N TYR A 115 4.24 4.74 6.19
CA TYR A 115 5.10 4.62 7.37
C TYR A 115 4.35 4.97 8.67
N TYR A 116 3.53 6.01 8.61
CA TYR A 116 2.59 6.41 9.67
C TYR A 116 1.17 6.58 9.14
N GLU A 117 0.21 6.61 10.06
CA GLU A 117 -1.18 6.94 9.76
C GLU A 117 -1.29 8.26 8.99
N ASN A 118 -2.25 8.33 8.07
CA ASN A 118 -2.52 9.49 7.22
C ASN A 118 -1.37 9.94 6.30
N ASN A 119 -0.36 9.09 6.07
CA ASN A 119 0.78 9.40 5.19
C ASN A 119 1.49 10.71 5.55
N SER A 120 1.73 10.94 6.85
CA SER A 120 2.33 12.17 7.36
C SER A 120 3.68 11.94 8.05
N THR A 121 4.61 12.86 7.82
CA THR A 121 5.94 12.89 8.45
C THR A 121 6.04 13.73 9.72
N GLU A 122 4.95 14.41 10.10
CA GLU A 122 4.92 15.46 11.14
C GLU A 122 5.59 15.03 12.45
N ASN A 123 5.42 13.76 12.83
CA ASN A 123 5.86 13.26 14.13
C ASN A 123 7.19 12.47 14.12
N TYR A 124 7.87 12.32 12.97
CA TYR A 124 8.99 11.37 12.90
C TYR A 124 10.24 11.77 12.09
N ALA A 125 10.12 12.51 10.99
CA ALA A 125 11.28 12.81 10.15
C ALA A 125 11.43 14.30 9.84
N GLY A 126 10.42 14.92 9.23
CA GLY A 126 10.51 16.27 8.68
C GLY A 126 9.99 16.29 7.25
N ILE A 127 10.31 17.34 6.49
CA ILE A 127 9.79 17.50 5.13
C ILE A 127 10.54 16.56 4.19
N PHE A 128 9.81 15.86 3.32
CA PHE A 128 10.39 15.04 2.26
C PHE A 128 11.33 15.88 1.37
N ASP A 129 12.52 15.36 1.09
CA ASP A 129 13.49 15.96 0.17
C ASP A 129 13.63 15.13 -1.11
N SER A 130 13.94 13.85 -0.97
CA SER A 130 14.21 12.98 -2.12
C SER A 130 14.13 11.49 -1.77
N VAL A 131 13.89 10.65 -2.78
CA VAL A 131 14.22 9.22 -2.71
C VAL A 131 15.65 9.05 -3.19
N ALA A 132 16.53 8.61 -2.30
CA ALA A 132 17.96 8.46 -2.59
C ALA A 132 18.27 7.15 -3.33
N ALA A 133 17.58 6.06 -2.96
CA ALA A 133 17.78 4.75 -3.55
C ALA A 133 16.58 3.83 -3.32
N VAL A 134 16.34 2.94 -4.29
CA VAL A 134 15.43 1.80 -4.17
C VAL A 134 16.21 0.53 -4.47
N GLY A 135 16.02 -0.51 -3.66
CA GLY A 135 16.63 -1.82 -3.81
C GLY A 135 15.60 -2.94 -3.70
N PHE A 136 15.84 -4.03 -4.42
CA PHE A 136 15.00 -5.22 -4.43
C PHE A 136 15.81 -6.44 -4.01
N TYR A 137 15.77 -6.79 -2.73
CA TYR A 137 16.63 -7.80 -2.11
C TYR A 137 15.82 -8.64 -1.13
N ASP A 138 16.13 -9.93 -1.03
CA ASP A 138 15.66 -10.79 0.05
C ASP A 138 16.44 -10.45 1.32
N VAL A 139 15.78 -9.82 2.29
CA VAL A 139 16.42 -9.39 3.56
C VAL A 139 16.04 -10.24 4.76
N ASN A 140 15.02 -11.10 4.63
CA ASN A 140 14.55 -11.99 5.69
C ASN A 140 14.86 -13.48 5.41
N ASN A 141 15.54 -13.77 4.29
CA ASN A 141 15.93 -15.10 3.80
C ASN A 141 14.77 -16.06 3.50
N ASP A 142 13.63 -15.54 3.07
CA ASP A 142 12.50 -16.36 2.63
C ASP A 142 12.52 -16.71 1.13
N ASN A 143 13.56 -16.27 0.40
CA ASN A 143 13.74 -16.39 -1.05
C ASN A 143 12.77 -15.54 -1.88
N ILE A 144 12.15 -14.53 -1.28
CA ILE A 144 11.29 -13.55 -1.94
C ILE A 144 11.99 -12.20 -1.87
N LYS A 145 11.95 -11.42 -2.95
CA LYS A 145 12.53 -10.08 -2.94
C LYS A 145 11.64 -9.13 -2.16
N ASP A 146 12.22 -8.48 -1.18
CA ASP A 146 11.65 -7.34 -0.46
C ASP A 146 12.00 -6.03 -1.15
N VAL A 147 11.38 -4.93 -0.72
CA VAL A 147 11.71 -3.58 -1.19
C VAL A 147 12.37 -2.80 -0.07
N ILE A 148 13.54 -2.22 -0.34
CA ILE A 148 14.26 -1.32 0.54
C ILE A 148 14.29 0.06 -0.13
N VAL A 149 13.90 1.11 0.59
CA VAL A 149 13.97 2.48 0.09
C VAL A 149 14.78 3.33 1.06
N ILE A 150 15.66 4.17 0.55
CA ILE A 150 16.33 5.22 1.34
C ILE A 150 15.74 6.55 0.93
N ILE A 151 15.23 7.28 1.92
CA ILE A 151 14.52 8.54 1.74
C ILE A 151 15.21 9.60 2.56
N ASN A 152 15.46 10.75 1.95
CA ASN A 152 16.02 11.89 2.62
C ASN A 152 14.93 12.85 3.10
N TYR A 153 15.10 13.37 4.31
CA TYR A 153 14.22 14.39 4.89
C TYR A 153 15.00 15.58 5.42
N VAL A 154 14.36 16.74 5.38
CA VAL A 154 14.86 18.00 5.95
C VAL A 154 14.12 18.26 7.27
N THR A 155 14.85 18.34 8.38
CA THR A 155 14.28 18.22 9.73
C THR A 155 14.27 19.53 10.52
N GLY A 156 14.69 20.66 9.94
CA GLY A 156 14.72 21.92 10.69
C GLY A 156 15.12 23.16 9.88
N ALA A 157 15.21 24.30 10.56
CA ALA A 157 15.62 25.58 9.99
C ALA A 157 17.10 25.89 10.27
N GLY A 158 17.75 26.62 9.36
CA GLY A 158 19.16 27.00 9.44
C GLY A 158 20.11 26.08 8.66
N PRO A 159 21.43 26.39 8.56
CA PRO A 159 22.34 25.73 7.64
C PRO A 159 22.46 24.21 7.81
N GLN A 160 22.31 23.71 9.05
CA GLN A 160 22.34 22.27 9.37
C GLN A 160 20.95 21.63 9.37
N GLY A 161 19.89 22.44 9.38
CA GLY A 161 18.49 21.99 9.29
C GLY A 161 18.09 21.64 7.86
N MET A 162 18.76 22.26 6.87
CA MET A 162 18.60 22.02 5.43
C MET A 162 19.42 20.84 4.89
N THR A 163 20.25 20.20 5.72
CA THR A 163 21.00 19.01 5.29
C THR A 163 20.05 17.82 5.26
N PRO A 164 19.83 17.18 4.10
CA PRO A 164 18.96 16.03 4.02
C PRO A 164 19.51 14.86 4.84
N ARG A 165 18.64 14.22 5.63
CA ARG A 165 18.99 13.09 6.50
C ARG A 165 18.35 11.80 5.97
N PRO A 166 19.14 10.76 5.67
CA PRO A 166 18.62 9.54 5.12
C PRO A 166 17.94 8.68 6.20
N ARG A 167 16.82 8.07 5.84
CA ARG A 167 16.10 7.05 6.62
C ARG A 167 15.75 5.89 5.71
N ALA A 168 15.78 4.67 6.24
CA ALA A 168 15.39 3.47 5.51
C ALA A 168 13.90 3.17 5.69
N ARG A 169 13.26 2.63 4.65
CA ARG A 169 12.02 1.87 4.74
C ARG A 169 12.24 0.49 4.16
N ILE A 170 11.71 -0.52 4.84
CA ILE A 170 11.76 -1.91 4.39
C ILE A 170 10.33 -2.43 4.32
N PHE A 171 9.99 -2.96 3.16
CA PHE A 171 8.72 -3.59 2.86
C PHE A 171 8.98 -5.07 2.61
N LEU A 172 8.64 -5.91 3.57
CA LEU A 172 8.78 -7.36 3.43
C LEU A 172 7.65 -7.89 2.56
N ALA A 173 8.00 -8.68 1.55
CA ALA A 173 7.02 -9.37 0.75
C ALA A 173 6.36 -10.48 1.57
N ASP A 174 5.04 -10.59 1.48
CA ASP A 174 4.26 -11.65 2.11
C ASP A 174 3.50 -12.41 1.02
N ASN A 175 4.02 -13.59 0.67
CA ASN A 175 3.44 -14.46 -0.35
C ASN A 175 2.54 -15.52 0.27
N GLN A 176 1.56 -15.11 1.09
CA GLN A 176 0.43 -15.98 1.35
C GLN A 176 -0.30 -16.23 0.03
N LYS A 177 -0.46 -17.50 -0.36
CA LYS A 177 -0.93 -17.99 -1.68
C LYS A 177 -2.18 -17.33 -2.27
N PHE A 178 -2.93 -16.56 -1.49
CA PHE A 178 -4.15 -15.90 -1.94
C PHE A 178 -4.14 -14.37 -1.72
N ASN A 179 -3.20 -13.83 -0.94
CA ASN A 179 -3.11 -12.41 -0.62
C ASN A 179 -1.66 -11.92 -0.64
N GLN A 180 -1.13 -11.67 -1.84
CA GLN A 180 0.18 -11.02 -1.99
C GLN A 180 0.10 -9.59 -1.49
N LYS A 181 1.00 -9.25 -0.57
CA LYS A 181 1.12 -7.90 -0.03
C LYS A 181 2.55 -7.65 0.42
N PHE A 182 2.83 -6.40 0.70
CA PHE A 182 4.02 -5.99 1.42
C PHE A 182 3.63 -5.50 2.81
N ASN A 183 4.40 -5.92 3.82
CA ASN A 183 4.27 -5.43 5.19
C ASN A 183 5.43 -4.50 5.49
N LEU A 184 5.15 -3.35 6.10
CA LEU A 184 6.20 -2.46 6.59
C LEU A 184 6.92 -3.13 7.77
N ALA A 185 8.23 -3.32 7.67
CA ALA A 185 9.02 -3.99 8.69
C ALA A 185 9.60 -2.99 9.70
N THR A 186 8.73 -2.44 10.54
CA THR A 186 9.10 -1.45 11.58
C THR A 186 10.24 -1.94 12.46
N ASP A 187 10.24 -3.21 12.87
CA ASP A 187 11.29 -3.78 13.73
C ASP A 187 12.67 -3.77 13.06
N LEU A 188 12.73 -4.06 11.76
CA LEU A 188 13.99 -3.99 10.99
C LEU A 188 14.44 -2.55 10.78
N ILE A 189 13.48 -1.65 10.53
CA ILE A 189 13.74 -0.22 10.32
C ILE A 189 14.32 0.41 11.60
N ASP A 190 13.72 0.11 12.76
CA ASP A 190 14.20 0.57 14.07
C ASP A 190 15.59 0.01 14.37
N ASP A 191 15.80 -1.27 14.11
CA ASP A 191 17.10 -1.91 14.31
C ASP A 191 18.20 -1.32 13.43
N ILE A 192 17.93 -1.09 12.15
CA ILE A 192 18.87 -0.40 11.24
C ILE A 192 19.15 1.02 11.72
N THR A 193 18.11 1.76 12.09
CA THR A 193 18.23 3.17 12.55
C THR A 193 19.11 3.27 13.79
N ASN A 194 19.07 2.26 14.66
CA ASN A 194 19.86 2.23 15.89
C ASN A 194 21.30 1.73 15.71
N ASN A 195 21.60 1.03 14.61
CA ASN A 195 22.88 0.32 14.44
C ASN A 195 23.70 0.73 13.21
N ILE A 196 23.13 1.46 12.25
CA ILE A 196 23.83 2.00 11.09
C ILE A 196 23.84 3.52 11.17
N GLU A 197 25.02 4.13 11.13
CA GLU A 197 25.14 5.59 11.13
C GLU A 197 24.53 6.21 9.87
N GLU A 198 23.87 7.37 9.99
CA GLU A 198 23.19 8.05 8.88
C GLU A 198 24.11 8.24 7.65
N LYS A 199 25.40 8.54 7.87
CA LYS A 199 26.38 8.72 6.78
C LYS A 199 26.75 7.45 6.02
N ASP A 200 26.54 6.28 6.62
CA ASP A 200 26.87 4.98 6.05
C ASP A 200 25.61 4.25 5.54
N LEU A 201 24.42 4.86 5.69
CA LEU A 201 23.15 4.27 5.32
C LEU A 201 23.04 4.13 3.80
N THR A 202 23.29 2.93 3.33
CA THR A 202 23.18 2.52 1.92
C THR A 202 22.44 1.20 1.83
N ILE A 203 21.87 0.89 0.67
CA ILE A 203 21.20 -0.39 0.44
C ILE A 203 22.17 -1.56 0.70
N ALA A 204 23.43 -1.43 0.27
CA ALA A 204 24.46 -2.43 0.51
C ALA A 204 24.74 -2.62 2.00
N ALA A 205 24.94 -1.54 2.76
CA ALA A 205 25.18 -1.60 4.20
C ALA A 205 24.00 -2.24 4.95
N ILE A 206 22.76 -1.91 4.58
CA ILE A 206 21.55 -2.54 5.14
C ILE A 206 21.58 -4.06 4.88
N CYS A 207 21.78 -4.46 3.63
CA CYS A 207 21.83 -5.88 3.26
C CYS A 207 22.97 -6.63 3.95
N GLU A 208 24.15 -6.02 4.10
CA GLU A 208 25.28 -6.62 4.82
C GLU A 208 24.99 -6.77 6.31
N TYR A 209 24.42 -5.75 6.94
CA TYR A 209 24.04 -5.77 8.35
C TYR A 209 23.01 -6.87 8.64
N LEU A 210 21.94 -6.94 7.85
CA LEU A 210 20.86 -7.92 8.07
C LEU A 210 21.31 -9.36 7.82
N LYS A 211 22.22 -9.61 6.85
CA LYS A 211 22.80 -10.94 6.62
C LYS A 211 23.66 -11.47 7.78
N SER A 212 24.13 -10.58 8.65
CA SER A 212 24.98 -10.95 9.78
C SER A 212 24.20 -11.37 11.04
N LYS A 213 22.86 -11.30 10.99
CA LYS A 213 21.96 -11.69 12.08
C LYS A 213 21.43 -13.11 11.90
#